data_AF-A8G036-F1
#
_entry.id   AF-A8G036-F1
#
_cell.length_a   1.000
_cell.length_b   1.000
_cell.length_c   1.000
_cell.angle_alpha   90.00
_cell.angle_beta   90.00
_cell.angle_gamma   90.00
#
_symmetry.space_group_name_H-M   'P 1'
#
loop_
_entity.id
_entity.type
_entity.pdbx_description
1 polymer ?
#
loop_
_entity_poly.entity_id
_entity_poly.type
_entity_poly.pdbx_seq_one_letter_code
_entity_poly.pdbx_strand_id
1 'polypeptide(L)'
;MTKPNISKQQLIDVLNAWGEQKLTADQLQDWMVTNYDPDETDIGKGEAEWTVEAMNIVMNEYEIAKQEKFRLENYMLAVEFIQAEESHFNQTRHLFLREGFRD
;
A
#
# COMPACT_ATOMS: atom_id res chain seq x y z
N MET A 1 -7.13 -25.08 -5.85
CA MET A 1 -5.91 -24.28 -5.62
C MET A 1 -6.23 -23.29 -4.52
N THR A 2 -5.31 -23.01 -3.61
CA THR A 2 -5.48 -21.96 -2.59
C THR A 2 -5.33 -20.59 -3.26
N LYS A 3 -6.27 -19.69 -3.00
CA LYS A 3 -6.20 -18.29 -3.45
C LYS A 3 -4.88 -17.66 -2.97
N PRO A 4 -4.08 -16.99 -3.82
CA PRO A 4 -2.88 -16.29 -3.38
C PRO A 4 -3.23 -15.25 -2.31
N ASN A 5 -2.26 -14.91 -1.44
CA ASN A 5 -2.47 -13.94 -0.37
C ASN A 5 -1.28 -12.98 -0.26
N ILE A 6 -1.58 -11.68 -0.23
CA ILE A 6 -0.62 -10.63 0.12
C ILE A 6 -0.75 -10.34 1.62
N SER A 7 0.28 -10.71 2.37
CA SER A 7 0.37 -10.38 3.80
C SER A 7 0.74 -8.91 4.02
N LYS A 8 0.39 -8.39 5.20
CA LYS A 8 0.79 -7.05 5.65
C LYS A 8 2.29 -6.81 5.53
N GLN A 9 3.10 -7.79 5.97
CA GLN A 9 4.56 -7.65 5.93
C GLN A 9 5.09 -7.59 4.51
N GLN A 10 4.56 -8.39 3.58
CA GLN A 10 4.99 -8.33 2.17
C GLN A 10 4.74 -6.95 1.56
N LEU A 11 3.58 -6.35 1.82
CA LEU A 11 3.29 -5.01 1.33
C LEU A 11 4.23 -3.95 1.94
N ILE A 12 4.48 -4.03 3.25
CA ILE A 12 5.42 -3.15 3.94
C ILE A 12 6.84 -3.30 3.39
N ASP A 13 7.29 -4.53 3.12
CA ASP A 13 8.63 -4.80 2.59
C ASP A 13 8.82 -4.17 1.20
N VAL A 14 7.80 -4.24 0.34
CA VAL A 14 7.82 -3.62 -0.99
C VAL A 14 7.85 -2.09 -0.88
N LEU A 15 7.04 -1.51 -0.01
CA LEU A 15 7.02 -0.06 0.23
C LEU A 15 8.35 0.44 0.80
N ASN A 16 8.94 -0.30 1.75
CA ASN A 16 10.26 0.00 2.31
C ASN A 16 11.37 -0.14 1.27
N ALA A 17 11.32 -1.18 0.43
CA ALA A 17 12.28 -1.33 -0.66
C ALA A 17 12.22 -0.16 -1.65
N TRP A 18 11.03 0.38 -1.92
CA TRP A 18 10.88 1.63 -2.69
C TRP A 18 11.43 2.85 -1.93
N GLY A 19 11.07 3.02 -0.65
CA GLY A 19 11.58 4.11 0.21
C GLY A 19 13.10 4.13 0.34
N GLU A 20 13.72 2.96 0.40
CA GLU A 20 15.17 2.74 0.42
C GLU A 20 15.82 2.82 -0.97
N GLN A 21 15.03 3.15 -2.02
CA GLN A 21 15.47 3.25 -3.42
C GLN A 21 16.06 1.94 -3.99
N LYS A 22 15.67 0.79 -3.43
CA LYS A 22 15.95 -0.54 -3.99
C LYS A 22 14.98 -0.90 -5.12
N LEU A 23 13.81 -0.27 -5.14
CA LEU A 23 12.84 -0.32 -6.23
C LEU A 23 12.67 1.07 -6.84
N THR A 24 12.44 1.13 -8.14
CA THR A 24 11.93 2.34 -8.81
C THR A 24 10.43 2.48 -8.56
N ALA A 25 9.87 3.67 -8.84
CA ALA A 25 8.41 3.87 -8.81
C ALA A 25 7.68 2.94 -9.80
N ASP A 26 8.32 2.66 -10.93
CA ASP A 26 7.83 1.71 -11.94
C ASP A 26 7.76 0.28 -11.40
N GLN A 27 8.84 -0.20 -10.76
CA GLN A 27 8.85 -1.53 -10.15
C GLN A 27 7.86 -1.66 -8.99
N LEU A 28 7.65 -0.59 -8.22
CA LEU A 28 6.61 -0.54 -7.20
C LEU A 28 5.22 -0.70 -7.83
N GLN A 29 4.91 0.11 -8.84
CA GLN A 29 3.60 0.11 -9.49
C GLN A 29 3.33 -1.21 -10.22
N ASP A 30 4.31 -1.74 -10.94
CA ASP A 30 4.21 -3.05 -11.59
C ASP A 30 3.91 -4.16 -10.59
N TRP A 31 4.50 -4.10 -9.40
CA TRP A 31 4.20 -5.04 -8.32
C TRP A 31 2.74 -4.91 -7.86
N MET A 32 2.22 -3.69 -7.71
CA MET A 32 0.81 -3.47 -7.36
C MET A 32 -0.11 -4.01 -8.46
N VAL A 33 0.10 -3.66 -9.72
CA VAL A 33 -0.70 -4.14 -10.87
C VAL A 33 -0.67 -5.67 -11.00
N THR A 34 0.47 -6.29 -10.68
CA THR A 34 0.62 -7.76 -10.80
C THR A 34 -0.03 -8.51 -9.65
N ASN A 35 -0.04 -7.96 -8.44
CA ASN A 35 -0.43 -8.68 -7.21
C ASN A 35 -1.77 -8.23 -6.63
N TYR A 36 -2.24 -7.04 -6.98
CA TYR A 36 -3.51 -6.51 -6.50
C TYR A 36 -4.64 -6.87 -7.48
N ASP A 37 -5.31 -7.98 -7.16
CA ASP A 37 -6.56 -8.37 -7.79
C ASP A 37 -7.48 -8.86 -6.66
N PRO A 38 -8.42 -8.04 -6.15
CA PRO A 38 -9.27 -8.43 -5.02
C PRO A 38 -10.13 -9.68 -5.28
N ASP A 39 -10.47 -9.95 -6.54
CA ASP A 39 -11.27 -11.13 -6.94
C ASP A 39 -10.41 -12.40 -6.88
N GLU A 40 -9.15 -12.32 -7.31
CA GLU A 40 -8.22 -13.45 -7.44
C GLU A 40 -7.21 -13.58 -6.28
N THR A 41 -6.98 -12.54 -5.48
CA THR A 41 -5.97 -12.48 -4.40
C THR A 41 -6.58 -12.04 -3.06
N ASP A 42 -6.31 -12.80 -1.99
CA ASP A 42 -6.64 -12.39 -0.61
C ASP A 42 -5.66 -11.29 -0.17
N ILE A 43 -6.17 -10.23 0.46
CA ILE A 43 -5.34 -9.14 0.99
C ILE A 43 -5.43 -9.13 2.51
N GLY A 44 -4.29 -9.24 3.19
CA GLY A 44 -4.22 -9.13 4.65
C GLY A 44 -4.95 -10.24 5.40
N LYS A 45 -4.98 -11.47 4.86
CA LYS A 45 -5.70 -12.59 5.50
C LYS A 45 -5.28 -12.80 6.96
N GLY A 46 -6.25 -12.69 7.88
CA GLY A 46 -6.05 -12.83 9.33
C GLY A 46 -5.68 -11.54 10.05
N GLU A 47 -5.55 -10.41 9.34
CA GLU A 47 -5.42 -9.09 9.94
C GLU A 47 -6.79 -8.52 10.35
N ALA A 48 -6.77 -7.43 11.13
CA ALA A 48 -7.97 -6.70 11.48
C ALA A 48 -8.61 -6.02 10.26
N GLU A 49 -9.92 -5.78 10.29
CA GLU A 49 -10.66 -5.22 9.16
C GLU A 49 -10.10 -3.87 8.69
N TRP A 50 -9.74 -2.98 9.62
CA TRP A 50 -9.12 -1.68 9.29
C TRP A 50 -7.73 -1.84 8.67
N THR A 51 -6.95 -2.84 9.07
CA THR A 51 -5.66 -3.12 8.44
C THR A 51 -5.85 -3.64 7.02
N VAL A 52 -6.82 -4.54 6.80
CA VAL A 52 -7.17 -5.02 5.46
C VAL A 52 -7.64 -3.86 4.59
N GLU A 53 -8.50 -2.98 5.10
CA GLU A 53 -8.94 -1.78 4.37
C GLU A 53 -7.76 -0.87 4.01
N ALA A 54 -6.85 -0.59 4.94
CA ALA A 54 -5.65 0.21 4.68
C ALA A 54 -4.78 -0.40 3.58
N MET A 55 -4.55 -1.72 3.62
CA MET A 55 -3.77 -2.43 2.61
C MET A 55 -4.43 -2.32 1.23
N ASN A 56 -5.74 -2.54 1.13
CA ASN A 56 -6.47 -2.41 -0.14
C ASN A 56 -6.37 -0.99 -0.71
N ILE A 57 -6.57 0.03 0.13
CA ILE A 57 -6.46 1.43 -0.30
C ILE A 57 -5.04 1.72 -0.80
N VAL A 58 -4.01 1.36 -0.04
CA VAL A 58 -2.62 1.62 -0.45
C VAL A 58 -2.28 0.94 -1.77
N MET A 59 -2.64 -0.33 -1.93
CA MET A 59 -2.38 -1.07 -3.17
C MET A 59 -3.11 -0.45 -4.36
N ASN A 60 -4.40 -0.14 -4.20
CA ASN A 60 -5.22 0.51 -5.23
C ASN A 60 -4.66 1.89 -5.65
N GLU A 61 -4.28 2.74 -4.71
CA GLU A 61 -3.77 4.08 -5.06
C GLU A 61 -2.47 4.01 -5.85
N TYR A 62 -1.52 3.15 -5.45
CA TYR A 62 -0.28 2.96 -6.20
C TYR A 62 -0.49 2.24 -7.54
N GLU A 63 -1.51 1.38 -7.65
CA GLU A 63 -1.90 0.78 -8.92
C GLU A 63 -2.35 1.83 -9.94
N ILE A 64 -3.27 2.74 -9.55
CA ILE A 64 -3.96 3.63 -10.50
C ILE A 64 -3.28 5.00 -10.68
N ALA A 65 -2.51 5.47 -9.70
CA ALA A 65 -1.94 6.81 -9.76
C ALA A 65 -0.82 6.90 -10.82
N LYS A 66 -0.66 8.07 -11.43
CA LYS A 66 0.48 8.30 -12.33
C LYS A 66 1.77 8.34 -11.51
N GLN A 67 2.82 7.65 -11.96
CA GLN A 67 4.11 7.56 -11.25
C GLN A 67 4.71 8.94 -10.92
N GLU A 68 4.51 9.94 -11.79
CA GLU A 68 4.96 11.33 -11.57
C GLU A 68 4.36 12.00 -10.32
N LYS A 69 3.27 11.44 -9.80
CA LYS A 69 2.63 11.88 -8.56
C LYS A 69 3.21 11.23 -7.32
N PHE A 70 3.95 10.14 -7.41
CA PHE A 70 4.43 9.44 -6.22
C PHE A 70 5.42 10.34 -5.46
N ARG A 71 5.24 10.47 -4.15
CA ARG A 71 6.17 11.22 -3.29
C ARG A 71 7.03 10.24 -2.50
N LEU A 72 8.22 9.96 -3.03
CA LEU A 72 9.18 9.08 -2.37
C LEU A 72 9.54 9.59 -0.98
N GLU A 73 9.65 10.91 -0.80
CA GLU A 73 9.93 11.54 0.50
C GLU A 73 8.87 11.23 1.57
N ASN A 74 7.66 10.83 1.15
CA ASN A 74 6.51 10.56 2.02
C ASN A 74 6.07 9.10 1.98
N TYR A 75 6.89 8.17 1.47
CA TYR A 75 6.52 6.75 1.37
C TYR A 75 6.09 6.13 2.71
N MET A 76 6.66 6.64 3.82
CA MET A 76 6.36 6.15 5.17
C MET A 76 4.89 6.36 5.55
N LEU A 77 4.18 7.33 4.96
CA LEU A 77 2.76 7.52 5.21
C LEU A 77 1.92 6.32 4.80
N ALA A 78 2.32 5.59 3.75
CA ALA A 78 1.66 4.35 3.35
C ALA A 78 1.89 3.24 4.40
N VAL A 79 3.12 3.14 4.92
CA VAL A 79 3.51 2.17 5.95
C VAL A 79 2.78 2.46 7.27
N GLU A 80 2.78 3.71 7.72
CA GLU A 80 2.06 4.17 8.92
C GLU A 80 0.56 3.94 8.81
N PHE A 81 -0.01 4.12 7.61
CA PHE A 81 -1.43 3.85 7.38
C PHE A 81 -1.75 2.37 7.50
N ILE A 82 -0.95 1.49 6.90
CA ILE A 82 -1.12 0.01 7.01
C ILE A 82 -0.96 -0.46 8.46
N GLN A 83 -0.06 0.17 9.21
CA GLN A 83 0.23 -0.18 10.61
C GLN A 83 -0.70 0.49 11.62
N ALA A 84 -1.62 1.35 11.18
CA ALA A 84 -2.46 2.13 12.06
C ALA A 84 -3.35 1.25 12.94
N GLU A 85 -3.47 1.63 14.21
CA GLU A 85 -4.55 1.15 15.07
C GLU A 85 -5.89 1.78 14.63
N GLU A 86 -6.99 1.11 14.96
CA GLU A 86 -8.35 1.57 14.62
C GLU A 86 -8.60 3.05 15.00
N SER A 87 -8.11 3.46 16.17
CA SER A 87 -8.24 4.83 16.69
C SER A 87 -7.59 5.91 15.82
N HIS A 88 -6.58 5.55 15.01
CA HIS A 88 -5.83 6.47 14.15
C HIS A 88 -6.09 6.25 12.65
N PHE A 89 -6.86 5.21 12.29
CA PHE A 89 -7.09 4.82 10.90
C PHE A 89 -7.51 5.98 9.99
N ASN A 90 -8.51 6.76 10.40
CA ASN A 90 -9.00 7.87 9.59
C ASN A 90 -7.98 9.01 9.44
N GLN A 91 -7.15 9.24 10.47
CA GLN A 91 -6.12 10.26 10.45
C GLN A 91 -4.99 9.86 9.49
N THR A 92 -4.47 8.64 9.63
CA THR A 92 -3.39 8.14 8.77
C THR A 92 -3.86 7.94 7.32
N ARG A 93 -5.10 7.51 7.11
CA ARG A 93 -5.75 7.50 5.78
C ARG A 93 -5.72 8.87 5.12
N HIS A 94 -6.14 9.90 5.86
CA HIS A 94 -6.18 11.26 5.32
C HIS A 94 -4.79 11.76 4.94
N LEU A 95 -3.80 11.53 5.82
CA LEU A 95 -2.40 11.90 5.57
C LEU A 95 -1.85 11.18 4.33
N PHE A 96 -2.06 9.87 4.21
CA PHE A 96 -1.62 9.11 3.04
C PHE A 96 -2.23 9.64 1.74
N LEU A 97 -3.56 9.80 1.68
CA LEU A 97 -4.24 10.24 0.45
C LEU A 97 -3.91 11.68 0.05
N ARG A 98 -3.56 12.54 1.01
CA ARG A 98 -3.22 13.96 0.75
C ARG A 98 -1.75 14.18 0.46
N GLU A 99 -0.88 13.54 1.22
CA GLU A 99 0.55 13.84 1.25
C GLU A 99 1.39 12.72 0.64
N GLY A 100 0.83 11.53 0.38
CA GLY A 100 1.52 10.42 -0.29
C GLY A 100 1.70 10.64 -1.80
N PHE A 101 0.88 11.52 -2.39
CA PHE A 101 0.87 11.81 -3.82
C PHE A 101 0.88 13.32 -4.10
N ARG A 102 1.26 13.72 -5.31
CA ARG A 102 1.09 15.09 -5.81
C ARG A 102 -0.34 15.29 -6.32
N ASP A 103 -0.86 16.50 -6.12
CA ASP A 103 -2.15 16.95 -6.65
C ASP A 103 -2.28 16.79 -8.17
#